data_AF-A0A2R9SN35-F1
#
_entry.id   AF-A0A2R9SN35-F1
#
_cell.length_a   1.000
_cell.length_b   1.000
_cell.length_c   1.000
_cell.angle_alpha   90.00
_cell.angle_beta   90.00
_cell.angle_gamma   90.00
#
_symmetry.space_group_name_H-M   'P 1'
#
loop_
_entity.id
_entity.type
_entity.pdbx_description
1 polymer ?
#
loop_
_entity_poly.entity_id
_entity_poly.type
_entity_poly.pdbx_seq_one_letter_code
_entity_poly.pdbx_strand_id
1 'polypeptide(L)'
;MLPLLLDVMEKDQGILSAAALKMPVITNTIIKRLQKAALADLSQVRQDMRRRGMKVYEERKTRLGVEVEFLCRGYHQKLSVLWGLVEAESEQRSYTYLGFDISDKRGNIN
;
A
#
# COMPACT_ATOMS: atom_id res chain seq x y z
N MET A 1 -2.51 3.86 -4.01
CA MET A 1 -1.46 2.88 -3.64
C MET A 1 -1.31 2.73 -2.13
N LEU A 2 -0.74 3.70 -1.41
CA LEU A 2 -0.51 3.57 0.04
C LEU A 2 -1.76 3.24 0.89
N PRO A 3 -2.96 3.81 0.63
CA PRO A 3 -4.16 3.40 1.35
C PRO A 3 -4.53 1.93 1.12
N LEU A 4 -4.41 1.43 -0.12
CA LEU A 4 -4.68 0.04 -0.46
C LEU A 4 -3.68 -0.91 0.21
N LEU A 5 -2.39 -0.53 0.28
CA LEU A 5 -1.37 -1.29 1.00
C LEU A 5 -1.73 -1.41 2.50
N LEU A 6 -2.20 -0.32 3.11
CA LEU A 6 -2.63 -0.32 4.51
C LEU A 6 -3.87 -1.22 4.72
N ASP A 7 -4.87 -1.16 3.84
CA ASP A 7 -6.04 -2.04 3.86
C ASP A 7 -5.61 -3.53 3.83
N VAL A 8 -4.66 -3.87 2.94
CA VAL A 8 -4.13 -5.24 2.83
C VAL A 8 -3.41 -5.65 4.12
N MET A 9 -2.54 -4.79 4.65
CA MET A 9 -1.82 -5.07 5.89
C MET A 9 -2.72 -5.25 7.10
N GLU A 10 -3.78 -4.45 7.21
CA GLU A 10 -4.78 -4.58 8.28
C GLU A 10 -5.53 -5.92 8.17
N LYS A 11 -5.91 -6.31 6.95
CA LYS A 11 -6.53 -7.62 6.69
C LYS A 11 -5.58 -8.78 7.03
N ASP A 12 -4.33 -8.70 6.59
CA ASP A 12 -3.31 -9.72 6.87
C ASP A 12 -3.02 -9.83 8.37
N GLN A 13 -2.96 -8.70 9.07
CA GLN A 13 -2.82 -8.68 10.53
C GLN A 13 -3.97 -9.41 11.21
N GLY A 14 -5.21 -9.19 10.77
CA GLY A 14 -6.39 -9.87 11.30
C GLY A 14 -6.32 -11.39 11.09
N ILE A 15 -5.97 -11.82 9.87
CA ILE A 15 -5.80 -13.25 9.53
C ILE A 15 -4.69 -13.88 10.38
N LEU A 16 -3.53 -13.24 10.46
CA LEU A 16 -2.37 -13.75 11.17
C LEU A 16 -2.53 -13.74 12.69
N SER A 17 -3.32 -12.79 13.23
CA SER A 17 -3.67 -12.77 14.65
C SER A 17 -4.62 -13.91 15.04
N ALA A 18 -5.48 -14.35 14.10
CA ALA A 18 -6.35 -15.50 14.30
C ALA A 18 -5.65 -16.85 14.04
N ALA A 19 -4.52 -16.85 13.32
CA ALA A 19 -3.77 -18.05 13.01
C ALA A 19 -2.92 -18.52 14.20
N ALA A 20 -2.81 -19.85 14.38
CA ALA A 20 -1.93 -20.46 15.38
C ALA A 20 -0.46 -20.45 14.92
N LEU A 21 0.12 -19.25 14.81
CA LEU A 21 1.51 -19.07 14.40
C LEU A 21 2.48 -19.54 15.49
N LYS A 22 3.63 -20.08 15.08
CA LYS A 22 4.72 -20.43 16.00
C LYS A 22 5.35 -19.21 16.67
N MET A 23 5.40 -18.08 15.97
CA MET A 23 6.05 -16.83 16.40
C MET A 23 5.15 -15.60 16.22
N PRO A 24 3.96 -15.56 16.86
CA PRO A 24 2.95 -14.54 16.59
C PRO A 24 3.42 -13.12 16.95
N VAL A 25 4.25 -12.97 17.98
CA VAL A 25 4.81 -11.68 18.40
C VAL A 25 5.70 -11.08 17.32
N ILE A 26 6.57 -11.88 16.70
CA ILE A 26 7.48 -11.41 15.65
C ILE A 26 6.67 -11.01 14.41
N THR A 27 5.75 -11.86 13.96
CA THR A 27 4.90 -11.56 12.79
C THR A 27 4.11 -10.27 12.97
N ASN A 28 3.46 -10.09 14.13
CA ASN A 28 2.72 -8.87 14.43
C ASN A 28 3.63 -7.63 14.49
N THR A 29 4.87 -7.79 14.97
CA THR A 29 5.83 -6.68 15.02
C THR A 29 6.25 -6.25 13.62
N ILE A 30 6.47 -7.21 12.69
CA ILE A 30 6.80 -6.93 11.29
C ILE A 30 5.66 -6.15 10.62
N ILE A 31 4.41 -6.61 10.77
CA ILE A 31 3.25 -5.94 10.14
C ILE A 31 3.06 -4.54 10.70
N LYS A 32 3.18 -4.35 12.02
CA LYS A 32 3.11 -3.02 12.64
C LYS A 32 4.20 -2.08 12.13
N ARG A 33 5.42 -2.59 11.92
CA ARG A 33 6.52 -1.80 11.36
C ARG A 33 6.19 -1.35 9.93
N LEU A 34 5.65 -2.25 9.11
CA LEU A 34 5.21 -1.94 7.75
C LEU A 34 4.10 -0.88 7.72
N GLN A 35 3.04 -1.07 8.53
CA GLN A 35 1.93 -0.10 8.65
C GLN A 35 2.44 1.28 9.08
N LYS A 36 3.34 1.34 10.07
CA LYS A 36 3.93 2.60 10.55
C LYS A 36 4.69 3.32 9.44
N ALA A 37 5.50 2.61 8.67
CA ALA A 37 6.25 3.17 7.55
C ALA A 37 5.31 3.67 6.43
N ALA A 38 4.33 2.86 6.04
CA ALA A 38 3.33 3.23 5.02
C ALA A 38 2.46 4.43 5.44
N LEU A 39 2.09 4.53 6.73
CA LEU A 39 1.36 5.69 7.27
C LEU A 39 2.21 6.96 7.23
N ALA A 40 3.51 6.87 7.53
CA ALA A 40 4.42 8.01 7.44
C ALA A 40 4.54 8.50 5.98
N ASP A 41 4.74 7.58 5.03
CA ASP A 41 4.80 7.91 3.60
C ASP A 41 3.47 8.52 3.12
N LEU A 42 2.33 7.95 3.53
CA LEU A 42 1.02 8.47 3.17
C LEU A 42 0.79 9.89 3.71
N SER A 43 1.22 10.16 4.94
CA SER A 43 1.15 11.49 5.53
C SER A 43 1.94 12.51 4.70
N GLN A 44 3.18 12.15 4.35
CA GLN A 44 4.07 12.98 3.52
C GLN A 44 3.46 13.24 2.14
N VAL A 45 3.01 12.20 1.45
CA VAL A 45 2.35 12.33 0.13
C VAL A 45 1.11 13.22 0.22
N ARG A 46 0.25 13.05 1.24
CA ARG A 46 -0.93 13.91 1.40
C ARG A 46 -0.55 15.37 1.67
N GLN A 47 0.54 15.62 2.40
CA GLN A 47 1.06 16.98 2.60
C GLN A 47 1.52 17.59 1.28
N ASP A 48 2.28 16.85 0.47
CA ASP A 48 2.77 17.31 -0.83
C ASP A 48 1.64 17.53 -1.84
N MET A 49 0.62 16.67 -1.82
CA MET A 49 -0.60 16.86 -2.61
C MET A 49 -1.27 18.20 -2.26
N ARG A 50 -1.50 18.48 -0.97
CA ARG A 50 -2.09 19.75 -0.53
C ARG A 50 -1.24 20.95 -0.97
N ARG A 51 0.08 20.87 -0.80
CA ARG A 51 1.02 21.94 -1.19
C ARG A 51 0.97 22.23 -2.69
N ARG A 52 0.71 21.22 -3.51
CA ARG A 52 0.64 21.33 -4.97
C ARG A 52 -0.78 21.57 -5.51
N GLY A 53 -1.76 21.76 -4.63
CA GLY A 53 -3.16 21.95 -5.03
C GLY A 53 -3.76 20.71 -5.71
N MET A 54 -3.30 19.50 -5.32
CA MET A 54 -3.85 18.24 -5.79
C MET A 54 -4.89 17.71 -4.80
N LYS A 55 -6.07 17.31 -5.31
CA LYS A 55 -7.16 16.77 -4.50
C LYS A 55 -7.80 15.59 -5.20
N VAL A 56 -7.69 14.40 -4.61
CA VAL A 56 -8.53 13.25 -4.98
C VAL A 56 -9.92 13.49 -4.41
N TYR A 57 -10.95 13.38 -5.23
CA TYR A 57 -12.34 13.55 -4.81
C TYR A 57 -13.17 12.28 -5.01
N GLU A 58 -12.70 11.33 -5.80
CA GLU A 58 -13.39 10.06 -6.06
C GLU A 58 -12.36 8.94 -6.20
N GLU A 59 -12.64 7.80 -5.57
CA GLU A 59 -11.91 6.55 -5.72
C GLU A 59 -12.92 5.40 -5.87
N ARG A 60 -12.79 4.61 -6.93
CA ARG A 60 -13.65 3.44 -7.19
C ARG A 60 -12.81 2.19 -7.39
N LYS A 61 -13.01 1.19 -6.52
CA LYS A 61 -12.50 -0.17 -6.71
C LYS A 61 -13.39 -0.88 -7.72
N THR A 62 -12.81 -1.38 -8.80
CA THR A 62 -13.49 -2.07 -9.91
C THR A 62 -12.99 -3.51 -10.02
N ARG A 63 -13.58 -4.28 -10.93
CA ARG A 63 -13.08 -5.63 -11.24
C ARG A 63 -11.66 -5.63 -11.82
N LEU A 64 -11.28 -4.61 -12.60
CA LEU A 64 -9.99 -4.55 -13.28
C LEU A 64 -8.89 -3.92 -12.42
N GLY A 65 -9.26 -3.06 -11.48
CA GLY A 65 -8.32 -2.28 -10.71
C GLY A 65 -8.99 -1.14 -9.95
N VAL A 66 -8.26 -0.05 -9.73
CA VAL A 66 -8.75 1.14 -9.04
C VAL A 66 -8.78 2.31 -10.03
N GLU A 67 -9.91 3.01 -10.06
CA GLU A 67 -10.05 4.28 -10.76
C GLU A 67 -10.05 5.42 -9.75
N VAL A 68 -9.34 6.50 -10.08
CA VAL A 68 -9.24 7.69 -9.24
C VAL A 68 -9.53 8.92 -10.09
N GLU A 69 -10.37 9.80 -9.57
CA GLU A 69 -10.56 11.13 -10.14
C GLU A 69 -10.02 12.19 -9.19
N PHE A 70 -9.25 13.12 -9.76
CA PHE A 70 -8.53 14.10 -8.99
C PHE A 70 -8.43 15.44 -9.71
N LEU A 71 -8.30 16.49 -8.92
CA LEU A 71 -7.98 17.84 -9.36
C LEU A 71 -6.49 18.05 -9.29
N CYS A 72 -5.93 18.68 -10.32
CA CYS A 72 -4.58 19.23 -10.31
C CYS A 72 -4.62 20.62 -10.96
N ARG A 73 -4.29 21.67 -10.19
CA ARG A 73 -4.30 23.06 -10.68
C ARG A 73 -5.63 23.50 -11.30
N GLY A 74 -6.75 22.98 -10.78
CA GLY A 74 -8.10 23.26 -11.28
C GLY A 74 -8.56 22.36 -12.43
N TYR A 75 -7.70 21.52 -12.98
CA TYR A 75 -8.07 20.56 -14.02
C TYR A 75 -8.48 19.22 -13.42
N HIS A 76 -9.61 18.69 -13.87
CA HIS A 76 -10.07 17.34 -13.55
C HIS A 76 -9.29 16.33 -14.39
N GLN A 77 -8.78 15.29 -13.73
CA GLN A 77 -8.02 14.22 -14.35
C GLN A 77 -8.53 12.87 -13.83
N LYS A 78 -8.39 11.83 -14.65
CA LYS A 78 -8.71 10.45 -14.28
C LYS A 78 -7.48 9.58 -14.44
N LEU A 79 -7.25 8.71 -13.47
CA LEU A 79 -6.21 7.67 -13.50
C LEU A 79 -6.86 6.31 -13.23
N SER A 80 -6.44 5.29 -13.96
CA SER A 80 -6.82 3.90 -13.71
C SER A 80 -5.58 3.04 -13.51
N VAL A 81 -5.58 2.21 -12.47
CA VAL A 81 -4.45 1.33 -12.10
C VAL A 81 -4.97 -0.10 -11.99
N LEU A 82 -4.40 -1.03 -12.76
CA LEU A 82 -4.79 -2.44 -12.73
C LEU A 82 -4.40 -3.12 -11.40
N TRP A 83 -5.17 -4.11 -10.96
CA TRP A 83 -4.86 -4.85 -9.73
C TRP A 83 -3.46 -5.47 -9.71
N GLY A 84 -2.99 -6.03 -10.84
CA GLY A 84 -1.64 -6.58 -10.93
C GLY A 84 -0.54 -5.55 -10.68
N LEU A 85 -0.74 -4.29 -11.10
CA LEU A 85 0.19 -3.21 -10.78
C LEU A 85 0.04 -2.78 -9.32
N VAL A 86 -1.19 -2.79 -8.78
CA VAL A 86 -1.44 -2.50 -7.37
C VAL A 86 -0.68 -3.47 -6.46
N GLU A 87 -0.75 -4.76 -6.78
CA GLU A 87 -0.09 -5.83 -6.04
C GLU A 87 1.43 -5.71 -6.14
N ALA A 88 1.98 -5.53 -7.35
CA ALA A 88 3.43 -5.44 -7.55
C ALA A 88 4.05 -4.25 -6.79
N GLU A 89 3.42 -3.07 -6.86
CA GLU A 89 3.86 -1.87 -6.13
C GLU A 89 3.71 -2.02 -4.61
N SER A 90 2.65 -2.68 -4.16
CA SER A 90 2.41 -2.95 -2.73
C SER A 90 3.50 -3.84 -2.15
N GLU A 91 3.89 -4.87 -2.89
CA GLU A 91 4.98 -5.76 -2.51
C GLU A 91 6.34 -5.06 -2.55
N GLN A 92 6.67 -4.37 -3.65
CA GLN A 92 7.89 -3.58 -3.78
C GLN A 92 8.10 -2.63 -2.58
N ARG A 93 7.06 -1.90 -2.21
CA ARG A 93 7.10 -0.98 -1.06
C ARG A 93 7.28 -1.71 0.25
N SER A 94 6.63 -2.85 0.43
CA SER A 94 6.77 -3.67 1.64
C SER A 94 8.20 -4.15 1.84
N TYR A 95 8.85 -4.67 0.79
CA TYR A 95 10.27 -5.04 0.83
C TYR A 95 11.15 -3.83 1.16
N THR A 96 10.90 -2.70 0.48
CA THR A 96 11.64 -1.46 0.71
C THR A 96 11.53 -0.99 2.17
N TYR A 97 10.35 -1.02 2.78
CA TYR A 97 10.14 -0.62 4.19
C TYR A 97 10.81 -1.56 5.20
N LEU A 98 11.02 -2.82 4.83
CA LEU A 98 11.77 -3.78 5.64
C LEU A 98 13.28 -3.69 5.43
N GLY A 99 13.73 -2.95 4.42
CA GLY A 99 15.13 -2.88 4.02
C GLY A 99 15.59 -4.11 3.24
N PHE A 100 14.68 -4.81 2.57
CA PHE A 100 14.95 -5.93 1.69
C PHE A 100 14.95 -5.50 0.22
N ASP A 101 15.62 -6.27 -0.63
CA ASP A 101 15.52 -6.11 -2.08
C ASP A 101 14.34 -6.95 -2.59
N ILE A 102 13.53 -6.43 -3.50
CA ILE A 102 12.45 -7.21 -4.12
C ILE A 102 12.97 -8.46 -4.83
N SER A 103 14.24 -8.44 -5.26
CA SER A 103 14.95 -9.58 -5.85
C SER A 103 15.00 -10.77 -4.90
N ASP A 104 14.97 -10.53 -3.58
CA ASP A 104 14.94 -11.57 -2.55
C ASP A 104 13.68 -12.45 -2.65
N LYS A 105 12.60 -11.92 -3.25
CA LYS A 105 11.38 -12.69 -3.54
C LYS A 105 11.65 -13.92 -4.42
N ARG A 106 12.52 -13.78 -5.43
CA ARG A 106 12.76 -14.85 -6.44
C ARG A 106 13.49 -16.06 -5.86
N GLY A 107 14.14 -15.93 -4.70
CA GLY A 107 14.83 -17.03 -4.04
C GLY A 107 13.93 -18.08 -3.39
N ASN A 108 12.63 -17.82 -3.22
CA ASN A 108 11.68 -18.67 -2.48
C ASN A 108 10.65 -19.39 -3.35
N ILE A 109 10.90 -19.51 -4.66
CA ILE A 109 10.07 -20.29 -5.59
C ILE A 109 10.92 -21.43 -6.17
N ASN A 110 11.20 -22.44 -5.35
CA ASN A 110 11.68 -23.77 -5.75
C ASN A 110 10.92 -24.82 -4.95
#